data_AF-A0A9E0S9M5-F1
#
_entry.id   AF-A0A9E0S9M5-F1
#
_cell.length_a   1.000
_cell.length_b   1.000
_cell.length_c   1.000
_cell.angle_alpha   90.00
_cell.angle_beta   90.00
_cell.angle_gamma   90.00
#
_symmetry.space_group_name_H-M   'P 1'
#
loop_
_entity.id
_entity.type
_entity.pdbx_description
1 polymer ?
#
loop_
_entity_poly.entity_id
_entity_poly.type
_entity_poly.pdbx_seq_one_letter_code
_entity_poly.pdbx_strand_id
1 'polypeptide(L)'
;MKKSLLLLLPFVVLLMVSCEDEPIDDGLQTGGTSCEQAVLNTADAALNFLGVNADNYTQLCVAYRNALQAQVQACGDEDGSLQAAIEALGDCTDQNQQSSDLEGTWLLTAWLIDEAYDLNNDGTESFNLLDEMDCYNNETIVFNSDGTAVVTSTSYAEIDVSIEVGTTDSFDYIVNCIQETEVSNVAWTQNNNTVTISDGSSDLEWTLSGNQLSIFVPEGFFAISEDQTIVQNDDLTFVYTKQ
;
A
#
# COMPACT_ATOMS: atom_id res chain seq x y z
N MET A 1 6.27 -73.69 -13.72
CA MET A 1 7.24 -74.08 -14.77
C MET A 1 8.39 -73.09 -14.76
N LYS A 2 9.63 -73.57 -14.82
CA LYS A 2 10.87 -72.78 -14.90
C LYS A 2 10.87 -71.86 -16.14
N LYS A 3 11.38 -70.65 -16.01
CA LYS A 3 12.65 -70.22 -16.66
C LYS A 3 13.01 -68.78 -16.24
N SER A 4 14.23 -68.67 -15.74
CA SER A 4 14.99 -67.45 -15.51
C SER A 4 15.62 -67.00 -16.84
N LEU A 5 15.78 -65.70 -17.07
CA LEU A 5 16.99 -65.20 -17.74
C LEU A 5 17.28 -63.74 -17.34
N LEU A 6 18.51 -63.57 -16.87
CA LEU A 6 19.19 -62.38 -16.38
C LEU A 6 20.02 -61.75 -17.51
N LEU A 7 20.22 -60.42 -17.52
CA LEU A 7 21.39 -59.62 -18.00
C LEU A 7 20.91 -58.20 -18.41
N LEU A 8 21.59 -57.05 -18.24
CA LEU A 8 22.80 -56.59 -17.52
C LEU A 8 22.84 -55.04 -17.72
N LEU A 9 22.63 -54.22 -16.68
CA LEU A 9 23.57 -53.22 -16.10
C LEU A 9 23.59 -51.81 -16.82
N PRO A 10 24.22 -50.75 -16.26
CA PRO A 10 23.71 -49.80 -15.26
C PRO A 10 23.81 -48.31 -15.69
N PHE A 11 23.09 -47.40 -15.02
CA PHE A 11 23.32 -45.94 -14.84
C PHE A 11 21.93 -45.40 -14.45
N VAL A 12 21.68 -44.73 -13.33
CA VAL A 12 22.41 -43.67 -12.66
C VAL A 12 22.05 -43.80 -11.17
N VAL A 13 23.07 -43.72 -10.32
CA VAL A 13 22.89 -43.56 -8.88
C VAL A 13 22.23 -42.21 -8.66
N LEU A 14 20.94 -42.23 -8.33
CA LEU A 14 20.24 -41.13 -7.72
C LEU A 14 20.79 -41.00 -6.29
N LEU A 15 21.82 -40.17 -6.11
CA LEU A 15 22.17 -39.69 -4.78
C LEU A 15 21.07 -38.71 -4.40
N MET A 16 20.12 -39.22 -3.62
CA MET A 16 19.28 -38.40 -2.76
C MET A 16 20.23 -37.72 -1.77
N VAL A 17 20.50 -36.43 -1.99
CA VAL A 17 20.97 -35.55 -0.93
C VAL A 17 19.75 -35.27 -0.08
N SER A 18 19.64 -35.99 1.02
CA SER A 18 18.79 -35.60 2.14
C SER A 18 19.34 -34.28 2.68
N CYS A 19 18.59 -33.18 2.56
CA CYS A 19 18.72 -32.08 3.51
C CYS A 19 18.38 -32.66 4.89
N GLU A 20 19.39 -32.84 5.73
CA GLU A 20 19.18 -32.87 7.16
C GLU A 20 18.90 -31.41 7.57
N ASP A 21 17.62 -31.11 7.83
CA ASP A 21 17.23 -29.98 8.67
C ASP A 21 17.85 -30.20 10.05
N GLU A 22 18.99 -29.59 10.31
CA GLU A 22 19.49 -29.44 11.67
C GLU A 22 18.86 -28.19 12.32
N PRO A 23 18.48 -28.28 13.61
CA PRO A 23 17.79 -27.20 14.30
C PRO A 23 18.74 -26.02 14.53
N ILE A 24 18.18 -24.82 14.36
CA ILE A 24 18.80 -23.53 14.66
C ILE A 24 19.29 -23.53 16.11
N ASP A 25 20.62 -23.49 16.29
CA ASP A 25 21.26 -23.22 17.58
C ASP A 25 21.48 -21.72 17.73
N ASP A 26 20.78 -21.17 18.73
CA ASP A 26 20.86 -19.82 19.24
C ASP A 26 22.23 -19.60 19.90
N GLY A 27 23.19 -19.10 19.13
CA GLY A 27 24.57 -18.90 19.55
C GLY A 27 25.14 -17.58 19.06
N LEU A 28 24.70 -16.46 19.65
CA LEU A 28 25.40 -15.19 19.57
C LEU A 28 26.79 -15.31 20.22
N GLN A 29 27.85 -15.54 19.42
CA GLN A 29 29.23 -15.30 19.86
C GLN A 29 30.21 -15.00 18.71
N THR A 30 30.61 -13.74 18.63
CA THR A 30 31.94 -13.21 18.28
C THR A 30 32.92 -14.18 17.59
N GLY A 31 32.71 -14.39 16.29
CA GLY A 31 33.65 -14.98 15.35
C GLY A 31 33.15 -14.60 13.96
N GLY A 32 33.98 -13.91 13.16
CA GLY A 32 33.56 -13.44 11.84
C GLY A 32 32.97 -14.58 11.01
N THR A 33 31.88 -14.30 10.29
CA THR A 33 31.23 -15.22 9.35
C THR A 33 32.28 -15.85 8.44
N SER A 34 32.29 -17.18 8.34
CA SER A 34 33.19 -17.85 7.40
C SER A 34 32.84 -17.46 5.95
N CYS A 35 33.80 -17.54 5.04
CA CYS A 35 33.54 -17.21 3.64
C CYS A 35 32.39 -18.05 3.05
N GLU A 36 32.34 -19.34 3.37
CA GLU A 36 31.28 -20.25 2.93
C GLU A 36 29.89 -19.83 3.46
N GLN A 37 29.80 -19.47 4.74
CA GLN A 37 28.54 -18.97 5.32
C GLN A 37 28.15 -17.61 4.74
N ALA A 38 29.11 -16.73 4.46
CA ALA A 38 28.84 -15.42 3.88
C ALA A 38 28.26 -15.55 2.45
N VAL A 39 28.75 -16.51 1.66
CA VAL A 39 28.20 -16.83 0.33
C VAL A 39 26.75 -17.31 0.43
N LEU A 40 26.45 -18.21 1.38
CA LEU A 40 25.08 -18.69 1.61
C LEU A 40 24.14 -17.55 2.02
N ASN A 41 24.56 -16.73 2.99
CA ASN A 41 23.77 -15.58 3.44
C ASN A 41 23.49 -14.58 2.29
N THR A 42 24.46 -14.36 1.41
CA THR A 42 24.26 -13.52 0.21
C THR A 42 23.27 -14.15 -0.76
N ALA A 43 23.34 -15.46 -0.99
CA ALA A 43 22.41 -16.16 -1.86
C ALA A 43 20.97 -16.10 -1.33
N ASP A 44 20.78 -16.33 -0.03
CA ASP A 44 19.46 -16.23 0.62
C ASP A 44 18.91 -14.80 0.57
N ALA A 45 19.75 -13.81 0.87
CA ALA A 45 19.35 -12.41 0.78
C ALA A 45 19.01 -11.99 -0.66
N ALA A 46 19.71 -12.51 -1.66
CA ALA A 46 19.40 -12.30 -3.07
C ALA A 46 18.05 -12.91 -3.46
N LEU A 47 17.76 -14.13 -2.99
CA LEU A 47 16.46 -14.80 -3.22
C LEU A 47 15.32 -14.02 -2.60
N ASN A 48 15.49 -13.54 -1.36
CA ASN A 48 14.51 -12.68 -0.72
C ASN A 48 14.30 -11.38 -1.49
N PHE A 49 15.38 -10.79 -2.02
CA PHE A 49 15.31 -9.58 -2.84
C PHE A 49 14.57 -9.77 -4.18
N LEU A 50 14.38 -10.99 -4.68
CA LEU A 50 13.50 -11.25 -5.84
C LEU A 50 12.02 -11.02 -5.54
N GLY A 51 11.61 -11.09 -4.27
CA GLY A 51 10.24 -10.83 -3.80
C GLY A 51 9.96 -9.37 -3.44
N VAL A 52 10.81 -8.45 -3.92
CA VAL A 52 10.74 -7.05 -3.54
C VAL A 52 9.49 -6.35 -4.07
N ASN A 53 8.89 -5.50 -3.24
CA ASN A 53 7.80 -4.59 -3.55
C ASN A 53 8.02 -3.26 -2.83
N ALA A 54 7.13 -2.29 -3.05
CA ALA A 54 7.25 -0.95 -2.48
C ALA A 54 7.27 -0.92 -0.94
N ASP A 55 6.67 -1.91 -0.27
CA ASP A 55 6.56 -1.95 1.20
C ASP A 55 7.81 -2.54 1.86
N ASN A 56 8.53 -3.42 1.15
CA ASN A 56 9.65 -4.17 1.71
C ASN A 56 11.01 -3.87 1.04
N TYR A 57 11.05 -2.97 0.05
CA TYR A 57 12.25 -2.63 -0.71
C TYR A 57 13.45 -2.28 0.16
N THR A 58 13.29 -1.29 1.04
CA THR A 58 14.37 -0.80 1.89
C THR A 58 14.92 -1.90 2.78
N GLN A 59 14.04 -2.72 3.38
CA GLN A 59 14.44 -3.82 4.25
C GLN A 59 15.24 -4.89 3.49
N LEU A 60 14.72 -5.34 2.35
CA LEU A 60 15.34 -6.43 1.58
C LEU A 60 16.61 -5.96 0.85
N CYS A 61 16.65 -4.72 0.34
CA CYS A 61 17.85 -4.13 -0.25
C CYS A 61 18.97 -4.01 0.78
N VAL A 62 18.68 -3.47 1.97
CA VAL A 62 19.69 -3.32 3.03
C VAL A 62 20.20 -4.69 3.50
N ALA A 63 19.31 -5.67 3.65
CA ALA A 63 19.71 -7.04 3.98
C ALA A 63 20.66 -7.63 2.93
N TYR A 64 20.33 -7.49 1.64
CA TYR A 64 21.16 -7.99 0.55
C TYR A 64 22.51 -7.27 0.45
N ARG A 65 22.52 -5.94 0.56
CA ARG A 65 23.75 -5.12 0.57
C ARG A 65 24.68 -5.49 1.73
N ASN A 66 24.11 -5.70 2.93
CA ASN A 66 24.89 -6.09 4.11
C ASN A 66 25.48 -7.51 3.95
N ALA A 67 24.74 -8.43 3.34
CA ALA A 67 25.25 -9.77 3.05
C ALA A 67 26.42 -9.74 2.06
N LEU A 68 26.31 -8.93 0.99
CA LEU A 68 27.42 -8.69 0.05
C LEU A 68 28.64 -8.11 0.76
N GLN A 69 28.46 -7.13 1.65
CA GLN A 69 29.57 -6.55 2.44
C GLN A 69 30.20 -7.58 3.38
N ALA A 70 29.41 -8.44 4.02
CA ALA A 70 29.92 -9.52 4.85
C ALA A 70 30.71 -10.54 4.01
N GLN A 71 30.28 -10.83 2.79
CA GLN A 71 31.01 -11.68 1.86
C GLN A 71 32.33 -11.05 1.41
N VAL A 72 32.36 -9.75 1.10
CA VAL A 72 33.62 -9.02 0.81
C VAL A 72 34.58 -9.11 1.99
N GLN A 73 34.10 -8.94 3.22
CA GLN A 73 34.94 -9.00 4.42
C GLN A 73 35.48 -10.41 4.70
N ALA A 74 34.69 -11.45 4.43
CA ALA A 74 35.04 -12.84 4.73
C ALA A 74 35.84 -13.52 3.61
N CYS A 75 35.58 -13.17 2.35
CA CYS A 75 36.12 -13.84 1.16
C CYS A 75 37.11 -12.97 0.35
N GLY A 76 37.07 -11.65 0.50
CA GLY A 76 37.73 -10.72 -0.42
C GLY A 76 36.98 -10.52 -1.73
N ASP A 77 37.43 -9.55 -2.54
CA ASP A 77 36.82 -9.14 -3.80
C ASP A 77 37.89 -8.62 -4.78
N GLU A 78 38.81 -9.50 -5.21
CA GLU A 78 39.95 -9.09 -6.06
C GLU A 78 39.53 -8.63 -7.45
N ASP A 79 38.41 -9.14 -7.97
CA ASP A 79 37.87 -8.78 -9.29
C ASP A 79 36.89 -7.59 -9.25
N GLY A 80 36.54 -7.13 -8.04
CA GLY A 80 35.62 -6.00 -7.82
C GLY A 80 34.16 -6.32 -8.12
N SER A 81 33.80 -7.59 -8.35
CA SER A 81 32.45 -7.98 -8.76
C SER A 81 31.43 -7.79 -7.64
N LEU A 82 31.81 -8.05 -6.38
CA LEU A 82 30.92 -7.85 -5.23
C LEU A 82 30.75 -6.36 -4.92
N GLN A 83 31.84 -5.59 -5.01
CA GLN A 83 31.80 -4.15 -4.85
C GLN A 83 30.96 -3.47 -5.94
N ALA A 84 31.04 -3.94 -7.19
CA ALA A 84 30.19 -3.47 -8.27
C ALA A 84 28.71 -3.80 -8.03
N ALA A 85 28.39 -4.96 -7.45
CA ALA A 85 27.03 -5.32 -7.06
C ALA A 85 26.50 -4.43 -5.91
N ILE A 86 27.34 -4.12 -4.92
CA ILE A 86 27.01 -3.17 -3.84
C ILE A 86 26.74 -1.77 -4.41
N GLU A 87 27.58 -1.31 -5.35
CA GLU A 87 27.40 0.00 -6.01
C GLU A 87 26.13 0.05 -6.85
N ALA A 88 25.79 -1.05 -7.55
CA ALA A 88 24.56 -1.16 -8.34
C ALA A 88 23.29 -1.09 -7.47
N LEU A 89 23.34 -1.55 -6.21
CA LEU A 89 22.24 -1.42 -5.25
C LEU A 89 22.07 0.01 -4.70
N GLY A 90 23.09 0.87 -4.86
CA GLY A 90 23.07 2.24 -4.36
C GLY A 90 22.95 2.32 -2.83
N ASP A 91 22.27 3.36 -2.36
CA ASP A 91 22.08 3.61 -0.92
C ASP A 91 20.93 2.79 -0.30
N CYS A 92 20.26 1.94 -1.08
CA CYS A 92 19.06 1.20 -0.67
C CYS A 92 17.93 2.08 -0.14
N THR A 93 17.93 3.36 -0.51
CA THR A 93 16.71 4.16 -0.47
C THR A 93 15.93 3.80 -1.72
N ASP A 94 14.64 3.51 -1.54
CA ASP A 94 13.80 3.28 -2.70
C ASP A 94 13.72 4.63 -3.44
N GLN A 95 14.38 4.76 -4.59
CA GLN A 95 14.24 5.94 -5.43
C GLN A 95 12.84 5.97 -6.10
N ASN A 96 12.03 4.92 -5.94
CA ASN A 96 10.58 4.91 -6.16
C ASN A 96 9.75 5.09 -4.86
N GLN A 97 10.38 5.13 -3.67
CA GLN A 97 9.92 5.97 -2.57
C GLN A 97 10.71 7.28 -2.63
N GLN A 98 10.52 8.03 -3.72
CA GLN A 98 10.33 9.45 -3.46
C GLN A 98 9.23 9.49 -2.41
N SER A 99 9.54 9.97 -1.20
CA SER A 99 8.59 10.76 -0.46
C SER A 99 8.01 11.69 -1.52
N SER A 100 6.89 11.33 -2.13
CA SER A 100 6.23 12.17 -3.11
C SER A 100 6.01 13.43 -2.33
N ASP A 101 6.69 14.50 -2.75
CA ASP A 101 6.70 15.74 -2.02
C ASP A 101 5.24 16.07 -1.70
N LEU A 102 4.82 15.97 -0.44
CA LEU A 102 3.40 16.12 -0.12
C LEU A 102 2.97 17.55 -0.41
N GLU A 103 3.91 18.49 -0.35
CA GLU A 103 3.75 19.89 -0.69
C GLU A 103 3.07 20.07 -2.06
N GLY A 104 2.10 20.98 -2.09
CA GLY A 104 1.32 21.30 -3.27
C GLY A 104 -0.19 21.20 -3.03
N THR A 105 -0.93 21.31 -4.14
CA THR A 105 -2.40 21.29 -4.13
C THR A 105 -2.90 19.91 -4.52
N TRP A 106 -3.85 19.42 -3.75
CA TRP A 106 -4.51 18.14 -3.92
C TRP A 106 -6.00 18.40 -4.10
N LEU A 107 -6.59 17.82 -5.15
CA LEU A 107 -8.01 17.94 -5.46
C LEU A 107 -8.69 16.63 -5.10
N LEU A 108 -9.86 16.69 -4.48
CA LEU A 108 -10.69 15.51 -4.28
C LEU A 108 -11.15 14.98 -5.64
N THR A 109 -10.84 13.71 -5.92
CA THR A 109 -11.13 13.10 -7.23
C THR A 109 -11.95 11.82 -7.15
N ALA A 110 -12.05 11.19 -5.98
CA ALA A 110 -12.97 10.08 -5.81
C ALA A 110 -13.49 9.95 -4.37
N TRP A 111 -14.74 9.50 -4.28
CA TRP A 111 -15.41 8.99 -3.08
C TRP A 111 -15.79 7.54 -3.33
N LEU A 112 -14.95 6.62 -2.88
CA LEU A 112 -15.11 5.20 -3.18
C LEU A 112 -15.88 4.50 -2.07
N ILE A 113 -16.87 3.71 -2.45
CA ILE A 113 -17.67 2.85 -1.59
C ILE A 113 -17.57 1.38 -2.06
N ASP A 114 -18.03 0.44 -1.24
CA ASP A 114 -17.94 -1.00 -1.48
C ASP A 114 -19.12 -1.58 -2.28
N GLU A 115 -20.27 -0.91 -2.26
CA GLU A 115 -21.42 -1.16 -3.14
C GLU A 115 -21.56 -0.03 -4.17
N ALA A 116 -22.07 -0.32 -5.37
CA ALA A 116 -22.26 0.71 -6.40
C ALA A 116 -23.68 1.26 -6.32
N TYR A 117 -23.84 2.58 -6.48
CA TYR A 117 -25.16 3.23 -6.52
C TYR A 117 -25.30 4.09 -7.77
N ASP A 118 -26.54 4.26 -8.24
CA ASP A 118 -26.93 5.19 -9.30
C ASP A 118 -27.68 6.36 -8.63
N LEU A 119 -26.94 7.38 -8.15
CA LEU A 119 -27.57 8.48 -7.39
C LEU A 119 -28.18 9.53 -8.32
N ASN A 120 -27.68 9.63 -9.56
CA ASN A 120 -28.19 10.59 -10.55
C ASN A 120 -29.34 10.02 -11.41
N ASN A 121 -29.67 8.74 -11.24
CA ASN A 121 -30.71 7.99 -11.95
C ASN A 121 -30.52 7.99 -13.48
N ASP A 122 -29.26 7.90 -13.95
CA ASP A 122 -28.96 7.81 -15.39
C ASP A 122 -28.97 6.38 -15.94
N GLY A 123 -29.12 5.38 -15.05
CA GLY A 123 -29.14 3.96 -15.35
C GLY A 123 -27.76 3.29 -15.27
N THR A 124 -26.75 3.98 -14.75
CA THR A 124 -25.39 3.48 -14.53
C THR A 124 -25.04 3.60 -13.06
N GLU A 125 -24.74 2.48 -12.40
CA GLU A 125 -24.24 2.51 -11.02
C GLU A 125 -22.71 2.69 -11.02
N SER A 126 -22.19 3.44 -10.05
CA SER A 126 -20.75 3.63 -9.84
C SER A 126 -20.35 3.38 -8.39
N PHE A 127 -19.12 2.87 -8.21
CA PHE A 127 -18.46 2.81 -6.90
C PHE A 127 -17.87 4.15 -6.49
N ASN A 128 -17.70 5.08 -7.43
CA ASN A 128 -17.23 6.42 -7.16
C ASN A 128 -18.42 7.37 -7.13
N LEU A 129 -18.82 7.79 -5.93
CA LEU A 129 -19.98 8.66 -5.75
C LEU A 129 -19.84 10.02 -6.43
N LEU A 130 -18.61 10.49 -6.71
CA LEU A 130 -18.41 11.73 -7.46
C LEU A 130 -18.77 11.61 -8.95
N ASP A 131 -18.86 10.40 -9.50
CA ASP A 131 -19.40 10.19 -10.84
C ASP A 131 -20.95 10.25 -10.84
N GLU A 132 -21.55 10.06 -9.66
CA GLU A 132 -23.00 10.02 -9.42
C GLU A 132 -23.57 11.35 -8.91
N MET A 133 -22.72 12.37 -8.67
CA MET A 133 -23.16 13.68 -8.19
C MET A 133 -22.30 14.83 -8.70
N ASP A 134 -22.93 15.98 -8.98
CA ASP A 134 -22.23 17.22 -9.35
C ASP A 134 -21.77 18.05 -8.12
N CYS A 135 -21.53 17.39 -6.99
CA CYS A 135 -21.05 18.02 -5.75
C CYS A 135 -19.52 17.86 -5.64
N TYR A 136 -18.88 18.60 -4.74
CA TYR A 136 -17.46 18.42 -4.39
C TYR A 136 -16.45 18.64 -5.53
N ASN A 137 -16.80 19.48 -6.50
CA ASN A 137 -15.97 19.67 -7.71
C ASN A 137 -14.66 20.44 -7.48
N ASN A 138 -14.53 21.16 -6.36
CA ASN A 138 -13.36 22.03 -6.08
C ASN A 138 -12.84 21.88 -4.64
N GLU A 139 -13.03 20.70 -4.04
CA GLU A 139 -12.53 20.43 -2.68
C GLU A 139 -11.02 20.22 -2.72
N THR A 140 -10.28 21.00 -1.94
CA THR A 140 -8.82 20.98 -2.01
C THR A 140 -8.14 20.87 -0.66
N ILE A 141 -6.96 20.27 -0.67
CA ILE A 141 -5.99 20.32 0.42
C ILE A 141 -4.69 20.89 -0.14
N VAL A 142 -4.17 21.94 0.49
CA VAL A 142 -2.90 22.57 0.12
C VAL A 142 -1.90 22.34 1.23
N PHE A 143 -0.89 21.52 1.00
CA PHE A 143 0.20 21.26 1.95
C PHE A 143 1.35 22.25 1.73
N ASN A 144 1.76 22.93 2.81
CA ASN A 144 2.86 23.89 2.81
C ASN A 144 4.13 23.29 3.42
N SER A 145 5.28 23.80 2.99
CA SER A 145 6.61 23.36 3.45
C SER A 145 6.92 23.60 4.93
N ASP A 146 6.08 24.37 5.63
CA ASP A 146 6.24 24.70 7.04
C ASP A 146 5.51 23.71 7.99
N GLY A 147 4.95 22.63 7.43
CA GLY A 147 4.18 21.64 8.19
C GLY A 147 2.73 22.05 8.46
N THR A 148 2.24 23.10 7.80
CA THR A 148 0.82 23.48 7.81
C THR A 148 0.13 23.06 6.51
N ALA A 149 -1.17 22.85 6.57
CA ALA A 149 -2.00 22.65 5.39
C ALA A 149 -3.33 23.41 5.51
N VAL A 150 -3.93 23.69 4.35
CA VAL A 150 -5.22 24.36 4.25
C VAL A 150 -6.19 23.42 3.54
N VAL A 151 -7.24 23.00 4.25
CA VAL A 151 -8.35 22.23 3.71
C VAL A 151 -9.46 23.21 3.33
N THR A 152 -9.93 23.15 2.10
CA THR A 152 -11.02 24.00 1.59
C THR A 152 -12.15 23.12 1.13
N SER A 153 -13.30 23.27 1.79
CA SER A 153 -14.58 22.73 1.34
C SER A 153 -15.36 23.79 0.54
N THR A 154 -15.89 23.44 -0.62
CA THR A 154 -16.71 24.35 -1.45
C THR A 154 -18.16 23.93 -1.60
N SER A 155 -18.51 22.72 -1.17
CA SER A 155 -19.87 22.22 -1.20
C SER A 155 -20.04 21.00 -0.32
N TYR A 156 -21.27 20.69 0.06
CA TYR A 156 -21.65 19.38 0.56
C TYR A 156 -22.90 18.84 -0.14
N ALA A 157 -23.02 17.52 -0.20
CA ALA A 157 -24.19 16.81 -0.68
C ALA A 157 -25.15 16.54 0.47
N GLU A 158 -26.41 16.93 0.29
CA GLU A 158 -27.54 16.42 1.07
C GLU A 158 -28.25 15.37 0.23
N ILE A 159 -28.26 14.12 0.69
CA ILE A 159 -28.82 12.98 -0.05
C ILE A 159 -30.08 12.52 0.67
N ASP A 160 -31.23 12.67 0.01
CA ASP A 160 -32.50 12.10 0.46
C ASP A 160 -32.70 10.74 -0.22
N VAL A 161 -33.09 9.73 0.57
CA VAL A 161 -33.33 8.36 0.11
C VAL A 161 -34.77 7.97 0.40
N SER A 162 -35.46 7.39 -0.58
CA SER A 162 -36.82 6.89 -0.42
C SER A 162 -37.01 5.54 -1.09
N ILE A 163 -37.83 4.64 -0.55
CA ILE A 163 -38.10 3.33 -1.15
C ILE A 163 -39.05 3.52 -2.34
N GLU A 164 -38.68 2.96 -3.49
CA GLU A 164 -39.54 2.97 -4.67
C GLU A 164 -40.88 2.27 -4.40
N VAL A 165 -41.97 2.91 -4.82
CA VAL A 165 -43.32 2.41 -4.56
C VAL A 165 -43.53 1.01 -5.14
N GLY A 166 -43.77 0.04 -4.25
CA GLY A 166 -44.05 -1.35 -4.62
C GLY A 166 -42.84 -2.28 -4.60
N THR A 167 -41.68 -1.78 -4.16
CA THR A 167 -40.47 -2.58 -3.90
C THR A 167 -40.22 -2.69 -2.40
N THR A 168 -39.30 -3.58 -2.01
CA THR A 168 -38.77 -3.66 -0.64
C THR A 168 -37.31 -3.22 -0.54
N ASP A 169 -36.60 -3.26 -1.66
CA ASP A 169 -35.13 -3.17 -1.72
C ASP A 169 -34.67 -2.30 -2.92
N SER A 170 -35.52 -1.40 -3.41
CA SER A 170 -35.19 -0.42 -4.47
C SER A 170 -35.41 0.99 -3.95
N PHE A 171 -34.50 1.91 -4.27
CA PHE A 171 -34.45 3.23 -3.68
C PHE A 171 -34.37 4.33 -4.74
N ASP A 172 -35.16 5.38 -4.56
CA ASP A 172 -35.06 6.66 -5.25
C ASP A 172 -34.17 7.60 -4.43
N TYR A 173 -33.16 8.19 -5.10
CA TYR A 173 -32.24 9.16 -4.51
C TYR A 173 -32.51 10.57 -5.02
N ILE A 174 -32.41 11.56 -4.13
CA ILE A 174 -32.37 12.98 -4.49
C ILE A 174 -31.10 13.57 -3.89
N VAL A 175 -30.19 14.02 -4.75
CA VAL A 175 -28.94 14.68 -4.33
C VAL A 175 -29.09 16.19 -4.48
N ASN A 176 -28.97 16.91 -3.37
CA ASN A 176 -28.92 18.36 -3.32
C ASN A 176 -27.50 18.83 -3.01
N CYS A 177 -26.82 19.41 -4.01
CA CYS A 177 -25.51 20.02 -3.80
C CYS A 177 -25.66 21.43 -3.20
N ILE A 178 -25.27 21.59 -1.93
CA ILE A 178 -25.29 22.87 -1.25
C ILE A 178 -23.90 23.48 -1.34
N GLN A 179 -23.81 24.65 -1.97
CA GLN A 179 -22.55 25.39 -2.09
C GLN A 179 -22.19 26.05 -0.77
N GLU A 180 -20.93 25.94 -0.41
CA GLU A 180 -20.37 26.58 0.79
C GLU A 180 -18.93 27.05 0.54
N THR A 181 -18.32 27.64 1.56
CA THR A 181 -16.88 27.87 1.56
C THR A 181 -16.42 27.77 3.00
N GLU A 182 -15.95 26.58 3.35
CA GLU A 182 -15.33 26.32 4.64
C GLU A 182 -13.83 26.15 4.45
N VAL A 183 -13.04 26.83 5.26
CA VAL A 183 -11.58 26.80 5.18
C VAL A 183 -11.03 26.47 6.56
N SER A 184 -10.29 25.38 6.64
CA SER A 184 -9.69 24.86 7.87
C SER A 184 -8.18 24.83 7.74
N ASN A 185 -7.49 25.41 8.73
CA ASN A 185 -6.03 25.36 8.82
C ASN A 185 -5.65 24.21 9.76
N VAL A 186 -4.84 23.29 9.25
CA VAL A 186 -4.42 22.07 9.95
C VAL A 186 -2.91 21.96 9.96
N ALA A 187 -2.36 21.15 10.86
CA ALA A 187 -0.97 20.75 10.83
C ALA A 187 -0.85 19.39 10.13
N TRP A 188 0.32 19.10 9.54
CA TRP A 188 0.58 17.78 9.00
C TRP A 188 2.00 17.31 9.28
N THR A 189 2.15 15.99 9.33
CA THR A 189 3.46 15.33 9.34
C THR A 189 3.42 14.14 8.39
N GLN A 190 4.57 13.74 7.88
CA GLN A 190 4.68 12.58 7.01
C GLN A 190 5.79 11.66 7.51
N ASN A 191 5.48 10.37 7.56
CA ASN A 191 6.44 9.31 7.81
C ASN A 191 6.26 8.23 6.74
N ASN A 192 7.22 8.15 5.81
CA ASN A 192 7.12 7.34 4.59
C ASN A 192 5.82 7.66 3.82
N ASN A 193 4.95 6.66 3.66
CA ASN A 193 3.68 6.78 2.96
C ASN A 193 2.51 7.12 3.89
N THR A 194 2.76 7.30 5.19
CA THR A 194 1.73 7.70 6.15
C THR A 194 1.79 9.21 6.35
N VAL A 195 0.68 9.89 6.08
CA VAL A 195 0.51 11.32 6.33
C VAL A 195 -0.46 11.48 7.49
N THR A 196 -0.04 12.18 8.54
CA THR A 196 -0.91 12.51 9.66
C THR A 196 -1.36 13.96 9.50
N ILE A 197 -2.67 14.19 9.44
CA ILE A 197 -3.28 15.53 9.43
C ILE A 197 -3.94 15.75 10.79
N SER A 198 -3.65 16.90 11.41
CA SER A 198 -4.11 17.24 12.75
C SER A 198 -4.83 18.59 12.77
N ASP A 199 -6.04 18.63 13.31
CA ASP A 199 -6.79 19.87 13.58
C ASP A 199 -6.49 20.46 14.97
N GLY A 200 -5.53 19.87 15.69
CA GLY A 200 -5.16 20.22 17.06
C GLY A 200 -6.02 19.54 18.14
N SER A 201 -7.09 18.85 17.76
CA SER A 201 -7.96 18.06 18.65
C SER A 201 -7.88 16.57 18.36
N SER A 202 -7.67 16.21 17.10
CA SER A 202 -7.59 14.84 16.61
C SER A 202 -6.55 14.72 15.50
N ASP A 203 -5.98 13.52 15.38
CA ASP A 203 -5.02 13.17 14.35
C ASP A 203 -5.66 12.11 13.46
N LEU A 204 -5.65 12.34 12.15
CA LEU A 204 -6.14 11.42 11.14
C LEU A 204 -4.96 10.90 10.32
N GLU A 205 -4.90 9.58 10.12
CA GLU A 205 -3.88 8.93 9.32
C GLU A 205 -4.37 8.71 7.89
N TRP A 206 -3.58 9.19 6.94
CA TRP A 206 -3.82 9.10 5.50
C TRP A 206 -2.70 8.29 4.85
N THR A 207 -3.01 7.66 3.73
CA THR A 207 -2.06 6.91 2.92
C THR A 207 -1.69 7.71 1.67
N LEU A 208 -0.40 7.87 1.44
CA LEU A 208 0.18 8.52 0.28
C LEU A 208 0.80 7.46 -0.65
N SER A 209 0.35 7.44 -1.90
CA SER A 209 0.84 6.54 -2.94
C SER A 209 1.03 7.29 -4.25
N GLY A 210 2.26 7.75 -4.49
CA GLY A 210 2.60 8.57 -5.65
C GLY A 210 1.83 9.90 -5.65
N ASN A 211 0.95 10.09 -6.62
CA ASN A 211 0.11 11.29 -6.74
C ASN A 211 -1.28 11.13 -6.12
N GLN A 212 -1.53 10.09 -5.32
CA GLN A 212 -2.79 9.86 -4.62
C GLN A 212 -2.60 9.91 -3.11
N LEU A 213 -3.49 10.64 -2.45
CA LEU A 213 -3.60 10.73 -1.00
C LEU A 213 -5.00 10.27 -0.60
N SER A 214 -5.10 9.28 0.28
CA SER A 214 -6.38 8.67 0.63
C SER A 214 -6.57 8.45 2.13
N ILE A 215 -7.82 8.53 2.58
CA ILE A 215 -8.23 8.11 3.92
C ILE A 215 -9.38 7.12 3.82
N PHE A 216 -9.30 6.06 4.60
CA PHE A 216 -10.34 5.08 4.77
C PHE A 216 -11.14 5.41 6.03
N VAL A 217 -12.46 5.55 5.87
CA VAL A 217 -13.41 5.81 6.94
C VAL A 217 -14.36 4.61 7.01
N PRO A 218 -14.18 3.72 8.00
CA PRO A 218 -15.08 2.59 8.16
C PRO A 218 -16.48 3.09 8.49
N GLU A 219 -17.49 2.47 7.91
CA GLU A 219 -18.90 2.88 8.08
C GLU A 219 -19.12 4.38 7.81
N GLY A 220 -18.36 4.94 6.86
CA GLY A 220 -18.30 6.37 6.57
C GLY A 220 -19.48 6.88 5.74
N PHE A 221 -20.21 5.99 5.08
CA PHE A 221 -21.42 6.30 4.33
C PHE A 221 -22.60 5.54 4.93
N PHE A 222 -23.64 6.25 5.36
CA PHE A 222 -24.83 5.63 5.91
C PHE A 222 -26.09 6.37 5.51
N ALA A 223 -27.15 5.61 5.22
CA ALA A 223 -28.48 6.14 4.99
C ALA A 223 -29.35 5.88 6.22
N ILE A 224 -30.12 6.89 6.62
CA ILE A 224 -31.03 6.82 7.77
C ILE A 224 -32.45 7.02 7.26
N SER A 225 -33.38 6.16 7.67
CA SER A 225 -34.79 6.31 7.34
C SER A 225 -35.47 7.39 8.20
N GLU A 226 -36.71 7.77 7.86
CA GLU A 226 -37.47 8.80 8.61
C GLU A 226 -37.61 8.51 10.12
N ASP A 227 -37.53 7.24 10.54
CA ASP A 227 -37.62 6.84 11.95
C ASP A 227 -36.27 6.80 12.68
N GLN A 228 -35.21 7.29 12.03
CA GLN A 228 -33.82 7.30 12.50
C GLN A 228 -33.14 5.92 12.60
N THR A 229 -33.66 4.91 11.90
CA THR A 229 -32.95 3.64 11.74
C THR A 229 -31.94 3.72 10.59
N ILE A 230 -30.72 3.24 10.83
CA ILE A 230 -29.71 3.07 9.77
C ILE A 230 -30.21 1.95 8.86
N VAL A 231 -30.36 2.27 7.58
CA VAL A 231 -30.83 1.34 6.55
C VAL A 231 -29.72 0.90 5.60
N GLN A 232 -28.64 1.68 5.51
CA GLN A 232 -27.44 1.34 4.75
C GLN A 232 -26.19 1.76 5.53
N ASN A 233 -25.11 1.00 5.42
CA ASN A 233 -23.84 1.30 6.06
C ASN A 233 -22.69 0.71 5.24
N ASP A 234 -21.91 1.60 4.63
CA ASP A 234 -20.84 1.28 3.70
C ASP A 234 -19.53 1.94 4.14
N ASP A 235 -18.42 1.27 3.84
CA ASP A 235 -17.09 1.83 4.04
C ASP A 235 -16.81 2.90 2.99
N LEU A 236 -16.17 4.00 3.40
CA LEU A 236 -15.91 5.14 2.53
C LEU A 236 -14.41 5.42 2.42
N THR A 237 -13.91 5.56 1.20
CA THR A 237 -12.53 6.01 0.95
C THR A 237 -12.53 7.31 0.15
N PHE A 238 -11.97 8.36 0.74
CA PHE A 238 -11.71 9.61 0.03
C PHE A 238 -10.37 9.52 -0.68
N VAL A 239 -10.30 9.92 -1.94
CA VAL A 239 -9.06 9.97 -2.72
C VAL A 239 -8.86 11.37 -3.29
N TYR A 240 -7.74 11.96 -2.94
CA TYR A 240 -7.25 13.20 -3.51
C TYR A 240 -6.12 12.93 -4.49
N THR A 241 -6.12 13.65 -5.62
CA THR A 241 -5.06 13.59 -6.62
C THR A 241 -4.27 14.90 -6.67
N LYS A 242 -2.95 14.80 -6.68
CA LYS A 242 -2.05 15.96 -6.80
C LYS A 242 -2.23 16.67 -8.15
N GLN A 243 -2.27 18.01 -8.12
CA GLN A 243 -2.47 18.89 -9.29
C GLN A 243 -1.16 19.39 -9.90
#